data_AF-A0A0Q7SAD3-F1
#
_entry.id   AF-A0A0Q7SAD3-F1
#
_cell.length_a   1.000
_cell.length_b   1.000
_cell.length_c   1.000
_cell.angle_alpha   90.00
_cell.angle_beta   90.00
_cell.angle_gamma   90.00
#
_symmetry.space_group_name_H-M   'P 1'
#
loop_
_entity.id
_entity.type
_entity.pdbx_description
1 polymer ?
#
loop_
_entity_poly.entity_id
_entity_poly.type
_entity_poly.pdbx_seq_one_letter_code
_entity_poly.pdbx_strand_id
1 'polypeptide(L)'
;MNALAIALAALALALTTGPAAAETVTITLTGVQARPGPIKASLNTRDQFLRAAPAYEAVAEPAAGGVTLTFRNVAPGDYALMVMHDLNGNDRFDYGVDGWAFSNSSLPMMGPPVFDERKFTVAGAPVTLTETLQY
;
A
#
# COMPACT_ATOMS: atom_id res chain seq x y z
N MET A 1 36.57 -4.04 58.31
CA MET A 1 35.48 -3.22 57.76
C MET A 1 35.53 -3.37 56.24
N ASN A 2 34.74 -4.28 55.68
CA ASN A 2 34.72 -4.57 54.24
C ASN A 2 33.72 -3.63 53.55
N ALA A 3 34.19 -2.70 52.73
CA ALA A 3 33.35 -1.99 51.79
C ALA A 3 33.41 -2.71 50.45
N LEU A 4 32.38 -3.52 50.17
CA LEU A 4 32.19 -4.23 48.92
C LEU A 4 31.68 -3.21 47.87
N ALA A 5 32.52 -2.85 46.90
CA ALA A 5 32.10 -2.02 45.77
C ALA A 5 31.38 -2.89 44.74
N ILE A 6 30.07 -2.73 44.61
CA ILE A 6 29.27 -3.38 43.56
C ILE A 6 29.39 -2.53 42.29
N ALA A 7 30.16 -3.01 41.31
CA ALA A 7 30.21 -2.43 39.98
C ALA A 7 29.01 -2.93 39.16
N LEU A 8 28.06 -2.03 38.87
CA LEU A 8 26.90 -2.30 38.03
C LEU A 8 27.32 -2.16 36.55
N ALA A 9 27.67 -3.27 35.89
CA ALA A 9 27.90 -3.28 34.45
C ALA A 9 26.56 -3.28 33.71
N ALA A 10 26.09 -2.09 33.30
CA ALA A 10 24.96 -1.96 32.39
C ALA A 10 25.40 -2.37 30.98
N LEU A 11 25.11 -3.62 30.60
CA LEU A 11 25.27 -4.08 29.22
C LEU A 11 24.15 -3.47 28.37
N ALA A 12 24.43 -2.33 27.74
CA ALA A 12 23.56 -1.76 26.73
C ALA A 12 23.56 -2.69 25.50
N LEU A 13 22.50 -3.47 25.35
CA LEU A 13 22.28 -4.29 24.16
C LEU A 13 21.97 -3.33 23.00
N ALA A 14 22.96 -3.04 22.18
CA ALA A 14 22.76 -2.32 20.94
C ALA A 14 21.92 -3.18 20.00
N LEU A 15 20.62 -2.89 19.89
CA LEU A 15 19.79 -3.42 18.80
C LEU A 15 20.32 -2.81 17.50
N THR A 16 21.13 -3.57 16.76
CA THR A 16 21.51 -3.21 15.41
C THR A 16 20.28 -3.40 14.52
N THR A 17 19.52 -2.33 14.27
CA THR A 17 18.53 -2.32 13.18
C THR A 17 19.29 -2.37 11.86
N GLY A 18 19.40 -3.56 11.28
CA GLY A 18 19.95 -3.74 9.93
C GLY A 18 19.14 -2.94 8.89
N PRO A 19 19.71 -2.68 7.70
CA PRO A 19 18.97 -2.01 6.64
C PRO A 19 17.71 -2.82 6.32
N ALA A 20 16.54 -2.20 6.46
CA ALA A 20 15.29 -2.84 6.10
C ALA A 20 15.32 -3.09 4.57
N ALA A 21 15.15 -4.34 4.18
CA ALA A 21 15.23 -4.76 2.79
C ALA A 21 14.01 -4.28 2.00
N ALA A 22 14.15 -4.17 0.68
CA ALA A 22 13.02 -3.93 -0.20
C ALA A 22 12.17 -5.20 -0.30
N GLU A 23 10.84 -5.05 -0.27
CA GLU A 23 9.90 -6.15 -0.09
C GLU A 23 8.94 -6.29 -1.26
N THR A 24 8.21 -7.41 -1.28
CA THR A 24 7.10 -7.62 -2.21
C THR A 24 5.79 -7.20 -1.56
N VAL A 25 5.00 -6.38 -2.26
CA VAL A 25 3.63 -6.04 -1.88
C VAL A 25 2.67 -6.71 -2.86
N THR A 26 1.79 -7.57 -2.35
CA THR A 26 0.79 -8.29 -3.14
C THR A 26 -0.60 -7.77 -2.79
N ILE A 27 -1.37 -7.36 -3.80
CA ILE A 27 -2.73 -6.86 -3.62
C ILE A 27 -3.69 -7.83 -4.31
N THR A 28 -4.67 -8.34 -3.57
CA THR A 28 -5.81 -9.05 -4.13
C THR A 28 -6.99 -8.08 -4.22
N LEU A 29 -7.45 -7.81 -5.43
CA LEU A 29 -8.63 -7.00 -5.68
C LEU A 29 -9.87 -7.88 -5.81
N THR A 30 -10.88 -7.54 -5.03
CA THR A 30 -12.21 -8.15 -5.09
C THR A 30 -13.23 -7.14 -5.62
N GLY A 31 -14.45 -7.59 -5.89
CA GLY A 31 -15.50 -6.73 -6.46
C GLY A 31 -15.26 -6.32 -7.91
N VAL A 32 -14.21 -6.84 -8.56
CA VAL A 32 -13.88 -6.57 -9.97
C VAL A 32 -15.05 -6.96 -10.86
N GLN A 33 -15.60 -5.98 -11.57
CA GLN A 33 -16.57 -6.23 -12.63
C GLN A 33 -15.81 -6.54 -13.92
N ALA A 34 -16.20 -7.60 -14.62
CA ALA A 34 -15.63 -7.99 -15.91
C ALA A 34 -16.13 -7.05 -17.04
N ARG A 35 -15.68 -5.80 -16.99
CA ARG A 35 -15.95 -4.75 -17.99
C ARG A 35 -14.65 -4.37 -18.70
N PRO A 36 -14.70 -3.82 -19.92
CA PRO A 36 -13.50 -3.36 -20.62
C PRO A 36 -12.80 -2.23 -19.87
N GLY A 37 -11.47 -2.18 -19.99
CA GLY A 37 -10.65 -1.14 -19.38
C GLY A 37 -9.58 -1.72 -18.45
N PRO A 38 -8.35 -1.18 -18.44
CA PRO A 38 -7.31 -1.69 -17.57
C PRO A 38 -7.57 -1.33 -16.11
N ILE A 39 -7.17 -2.22 -15.19
CA ILE A 39 -7.02 -1.89 -13.78
C ILE A 39 -5.60 -1.41 -13.56
N LYS A 40 -5.45 -0.13 -13.18
CA LYS A 40 -4.19 0.50 -12.84
C LYS A 40 -4.12 0.68 -11.33
N ALA A 41 -3.00 0.31 -10.74
CA ALA A 41 -2.77 0.44 -9.32
C ALA A 41 -1.42 1.10 -9.05
N SER A 42 -1.36 1.87 -7.98
CA SER A 42 -0.14 2.56 -7.56
C SER A 42 0.06 2.53 -6.05
N LEU A 43 1.33 2.47 -5.63
CA LEU A 43 1.74 2.73 -4.26
C LEU A 43 2.31 4.15 -4.19
N ASN A 44 1.73 4.95 -3.31
CA ASN A 44 2.01 6.38 -3.21
C ASN A 44 2.52 6.70 -1.81
N THR A 45 3.60 7.46 -1.70
CA THR A 45 3.98 8.11 -0.45
C THR A 45 3.02 9.28 -0.16
N ARG A 46 3.15 9.90 1.03
CA ARG A 46 2.30 11.03 1.44
C ARG A 46 2.26 12.15 0.40
N ASP A 47 3.41 12.51 -0.15
CA ASP A 47 3.52 13.65 -1.08
C ASP A 47 3.02 13.31 -2.49
N GLN A 48 2.94 12.02 -2.82
CA GLN A 48 2.48 11.49 -4.10
C GLN A 48 0.97 11.20 -4.12
N PHE A 49 0.38 10.97 -2.96
CA PHE A 49 -1.03 10.57 -2.86
C PHE A 49 -1.96 11.56 -3.56
N LEU A 50 -2.86 11.04 -4.39
CA LEU A 50 -3.76 11.82 -5.26
C LEU A 50 -3.06 12.65 -6.35
N ARG A 51 -1.82 12.31 -6.70
CA ARG A 51 -1.08 12.89 -7.83
C ARG A 51 -0.75 11.81 -8.86
N ALA A 52 -0.56 12.21 -10.12
CA ALA A 52 -0.12 11.33 -11.21
C ALA A 52 1.43 11.18 -11.23
N ALA A 53 2.03 10.85 -10.09
CA ALA A 53 3.49 10.63 -9.97
C ALA A 53 3.82 9.61 -8.87
N PRO A 54 3.31 8.36 -8.97
CA PRO A 54 3.49 7.36 -7.94
C PRO A 54 4.93 6.82 -7.88
N ALA A 55 5.31 6.26 -6.73
CA ALA A 55 6.60 5.57 -6.58
C ALA A 55 6.63 4.20 -7.28
N TYR A 56 5.48 3.52 -7.32
CA TYR A 56 5.33 2.19 -7.91
C TYR A 56 3.99 2.08 -8.61
N GLU A 57 3.96 1.35 -9.73
CA GLU A 57 2.76 1.09 -10.52
C GLU A 57 2.65 -0.39 -10.90
N ALA A 58 1.42 -0.85 -11.08
CA ALA A 58 1.08 -2.15 -11.61
C ALA A 58 -0.21 -2.05 -12.44
N VAL A 59 -0.31 -2.87 -13.49
CA VAL A 59 -1.49 -2.94 -14.36
C VAL A 59 -1.95 -4.39 -14.45
N ALA A 60 -3.26 -4.59 -14.44
CA ALA A 60 -3.88 -5.89 -14.68
C ALA A 60 -5.10 -5.74 -15.58
N GLU A 61 -5.36 -6.78 -16.38
CA GLU A 61 -6.64 -6.93 -17.08
C GLU A 61 -7.72 -7.39 -16.10
N PRO A 62 -8.95 -6.85 -16.18
CA PRO A 62 -10.03 -7.24 -15.29
C PRO A 62 -10.47 -8.68 -15.55
N ALA A 63 -10.60 -9.46 -14.48
CA ALA A 63 -11.08 -10.84 -14.51
C ALA A 63 -12.25 -11.05 -13.54
N ALA A 64 -13.19 -11.90 -13.94
CA ALA A 64 -14.31 -12.29 -13.07
C ALA A 64 -13.78 -12.99 -11.81
N GLY A 65 -14.25 -12.57 -10.64
CA GLY A 65 -13.84 -13.13 -9.34
C GLY A 65 -12.68 -12.40 -8.65
N GLY A 66 -12.02 -11.46 -9.33
CA GLY A 66 -10.94 -10.64 -8.75
C GLY A 66 -9.64 -10.69 -9.55
N VAL A 67 -8.70 -9.82 -9.21
CA VAL A 67 -7.36 -9.78 -9.84
C VAL A 67 -6.27 -9.64 -8.77
N THR A 68 -5.07 -10.14 -9.05
CA THR A 68 -3.91 -9.96 -8.17
C THR A 68 -2.89 -9.06 -8.84
N LEU A 69 -2.42 -8.05 -8.11
CA LEU A 69 -1.34 -7.14 -8.51
C LEU A 69 -0.14 -7.38 -7.60
N THR A 70 1.07 -7.24 -8.16
CA THR A 70 2.32 -7.45 -7.42
C THR A 70 3.29 -6.31 -7.67
N PHE A 71 3.69 -5.64 -6.60
CA PHE A 71 4.77 -4.66 -6.60
C PHE A 71 6.02 -5.31 -6.01
N ARG A 72 7.13 -5.23 -6.72
CA ARG A 72 8.42 -5.82 -6.30
C ARG A 72 9.39 -4.73 -5.90
N ASN A 73 10.32 -5.07 -5.01
CA ASN A 73 11.38 -4.16 -4.57
C ASN A 73 10.84 -2.85 -3.99
N VAL A 74 9.75 -2.95 -3.20
CA VAL A 74 9.16 -1.81 -2.52
C VAL A 74 10.04 -1.47 -1.33
N ALA A 75 10.65 -0.28 -1.34
CA ALA A 75 11.51 0.17 -0.26
C ALA A 75 10.69 0.34 1.03
N PRO A 76 11.32 0.14 2.21
CA PRO A 76 10.66 0.40 3.48
C PRO A 76 10.07 1.81 3.56
N GLY A 77 8.85 1.94 4.07
CA GLY A 77 8.15 3.21 4.14
C GLY A 77 6.64 3.06 4.30
N ASP A 78 5.97 4.20 4.44
CA ASP A 78 4.52 4.30 4.49
C ASP A 78 3.97 4.60 3.09
N TYR A 79 2.99 3.80 2.66
CA TYR A 79 2.36 3.91 1.35
C TYR A 79 0.85 3.84 1.46
N ALA A 80 0.16 4.51 0.55
CA ALA A 80 -1.25 4.27 0.27
C ALA A 80 -1.40 3.65 -1.11
N LEU A 81 -2.19 2.58 -1.21
CA LEU A 81 -2.63 2.01 -2.47
C LEU A 81 -3.72 2.90 -3.06
N MET A 82 -3.62 3.18 -4.36
CA MET A 82 -4.71 3.70 -5.18
C MET A 82 -4.95 2.74 -6.34
N VAL A 83 -6.22 2.48 -6.65
CA VAL A 83 -6.62 1.63 -7.76
C VAL A 83 -7.66 2.37 -8.59
N MET A 84 -7.52 2.31 -9.90
CA MET A 84 -8.45 2.81 -10.89
C MET A 84 -8.74 1.71 -11.91
N HIS A 85 -10.00 1.36 -12.08
CA HIS A 85 -10.47 0.59 -13.22
C HIS A 85 -10.98 1.58 -14.25
N ASP A 86 -10.15 1.84 -15.26
CA ASP A 86 -10.33 2.86 -16.29
C ASP A 86 -11.31 2.39 -17.36
N LEU A 87 -12.61 2.57 -17.08
CA LEU A 87 -13.69 2.00 -17.89
C LEU A 87 -13.91 2.76 -19.19
N ASN A 88 -13.53 4.05 -19.21
CA ASN A 88 -13.68 4.91 -20.38
C ASN A 88 -12.38 5.06 -21.19
N GLY A 89 -11.25 4.58 -20.68
CA GLY A 89 -9.97 4.50 -21.38
C GLY A 89 -9.29 5.85 -21.57
N ASN A 90 -9.55 6.84 -20.72
CA ASN A 90 -9.00 8.20 -20.86
C ASN A 90 -7.78 8.48 -19.99
N ASP A 91 -7.26 7.45 -19.29
CA ASP A 91 -6.11 7.54 -18.38
C ASP A 91 -6.32 8.49 -17.18
N ARG A 92 -7.56 8.88 -16.89
CA ARG A 92 -7.91 9.81 -15.81
C ARG A 92 -9.06 9.25 -14.99
N PHE A 93 -8.94 9.36 -13.67
CA PHE A 93 -10.03 8.96 -12.79
C PHE A 93 -11.24 9.89 -12.94
N ASP A 94 -12.37 9.31 -13.34
CA ASP A 94 -13.68 9.97 -13.37
C ASP A 94 -14.63 9.34 -12.34
N TYR A 95 -14.95 10.09 -11.29
CA TYR A 95 -15.83 9.63 -10.21
C TYR A 95 -17.24 9.28 -10.72
N GLY A 96 -17.72 8.09 -10.38
CA GLY A 96 -19.02 7.56 -10.81
C GLY A 96 -19.02 6.97 -12.23
N VAL A 97 -17.88 7.01 -12.93
CA VAL A 97 -17.67 6.29 -14.19
C VAL A 97 -16.74 5.12 -13.94
N ASP A 98 -15.56 5.39 -13.39
CA ASP A 98 -14.51 4.41 -13.17
C ASP A 98 -14.67 3.65 -11.85
N GLY A 99 -14.14 2.44 -11.83
CA GLY A 99 -13.98 1.71 -10.58
C GLY A 99 -12.80 2.23 -9.78
N TRP A 100 -12.88 2.18 -8.46
CA TRP A 100 -11.79 2.65 -7.60
C TRP A 100 -11.66 1.85 -6.31
N ALA A 101 -10.45 1.80 -5.77
CA ALA A 101 -10.18 1.31 -4.43
C ALA A 101 -8.98 2.06 -3.84
N PHE A 102 -8.92 2.07 -2.51
CA PHE A 102 -7.74 2.47 -1.76
C PHE A 102 -7.37 1.34 -0.81
N SER A 103 -6.15 1.37 -0.27
CA SER A 103 -5.84 0.52 0.89
C SER A 103 -6.75 0.86 2.07
N ASN A 104 -7.02 -0.14 2.90
CA ASN A 104 -8.05 -0.07 3.94
C ASN A 104 -9.44 0.22 3.35
N SER A 105 -9.80 -0.43 2.24
CA SER A 105 -11.06 -0.22 1.50
C SER A 105 -12.32 -0.48 2.34
N SER A 106 -12.21 -1.20 3.46
CA SER A 106 -13.30 -1.38 4.43
C SER A 106 -13.63 -0.12 5.22
N LEU A 107 -12.71 0.86 5.29
CA LEU A 107 -12.99 2.13 5.95
C LEU A 107 -13.94 2.98 5.09
N PRO A 108 -15.06 3.44 5.65
CA PRO A 108 -16.02 4.25 4.92
C PRO A 108 -15.39 5.56 4.46
N MET A 109 -15.85 6.06 3.32
CA MET A 109 -15.40 7.34 2.77
C MET A 109 -16.33 8.45 3.27
N MET A 110 -15.84 9.33 4.16
CA MET A 110 -16.61 10.48 4.69
C MET A 110 -16.25 11.81 4.00
N GLY A 111 -15.49 11.76 2.92
CA GLY A 111 -14.96 12.92 2.19
C GLY A 111 -13.87 12.50 1.22
N PRO A 112 -13.02 13.42 0.74
CA PRO A 112 -11.82 13.05 -0.01
C PRO A 112 -10.96 12.07 0.80
N PRO A 113 -10.32 11.09 0.15
CA PRO A 113 -9.46 10.13 0.84
C PRO A 113 -8.28 10.85 1.51
N VAL A 114 -7.98 10.48 2.76
CA VAL A 114 -6.87 11.04 3.55
C VAL A 114 -5.76 10.01 3.64
N PHE A 115 -4.52 10.43 3.37
CA PHE A 115 -3.36 9.52 3.34
C PHE A 115 -3.21 8.71 4.64
N ASP A 116 -3.33 9.36 5.81
CA ASP A 116 -3.13 8.68 7.10
C ASP A 116 -4.17 7.59 7.39
N GLU A 117 -5.37 7.69 6.82
CA GLU A 117 -6.42 6.67 6.96
C GLU A 117 -6.20 5.50 5.99
N ARG A 118 -5.54 5.77 4.87
CA ARG A 118 -5.33 4.80 3.79
C ARG A 118 -3.94 4.18 3.84
N LYS A 119 -3.01 4.67 4.64
CA LYS A 119 -1.64 4.16 4.61
C LYS A 119 -1.49 2.76 5.23
N PHE A 120 -0.47 2.05 4.76
CA PHE A 120 0.09 0.86 5.35
C PHE A 120 1.63 0.96 5.32
N THR A 121 2.31 0.21 6.18
CA THR A 121 3.77 0.27 6.33
C THR A 121 4.43 -0.97 5.72
N VAL A 122 5.49 -0.76 4.96
CA VAL A 122 6.44 -1.78 4.52
C VAL A 122 7.68 -1.70 5.41
N ALA A 123 7.99 -2.76 6.16
CA ALA A 123 9.04 -2.74 7.19
C ALA A 123 9.85 -4.06 7.27
N GLY A 124 10.33 -4.56 6.13
CA GLY A 124 11.25 -5.72 6.10
C GLY A 124 10.57 -7.10 6.14
N ALA A 125 9.30 -7.15 5.72
CA ALA A 125 8.60 -8.40 5.40
C ALA A 125 7.61 -8.14 4.24
N PRO A 126 7.28 -9.17 3.44
CA PRO A 126 6.26 -9.05 2.40
C PRO A 126 4.91 -8.62 2.96
N VAL A 127 4.23 -7.73 2.24
CA VAL A 127 2.89 -7.24 2.60
C VAL A 127 1.87 -7.87 1.67
N THR A 128 0.77 -8.36 2.23
CA THR A 128 -0.41 -8.82 1.45
C THR A 128 -1.63 -8.05 1.89
N LEU A 129 -2.34 -7.44 0.94
CA LEU A 129 -3.60 -6.73 1.17
C LEU A 129 -4.70 -7.33 0.32
N THR A 130 -5.94 -7.27 0.83
CA THR A 130 -7.15 -7.56 0.05
C THR A 130 -8.00 -6.31 0.06
N GLU A 131 -8.30 -5.77 -1.12
CA GLU A 131 -9.05 -4.53 -1.27
C GLU A 131 -10.23 -4.72 -2.22
N THR A 132 -11.32 -4.00 -1.98
CA THR A 132 -12.56 -4.13 -2.74
C THR A 132 -12.74 -2.93 -3.66
N LEU A 133 -12.89 -3.18 -4.97
CA LEU A 133 -13.28 -2.15 -5.92
C LEU A 133 -14.72 -1.69 -5.66
N GLN A 134 -14.89 -0.38 -5.69
CA GLN A 134 -16.16 0.33 -5.71
C GLN A 134 -16.39 0.88 -7.13
N TYR A 135 -17.64 1.08 -7.52
CA TYR A 135 -18.05 1.67 -8.80
C TYR A 135 -19.17 2.68 -8.58
#